data_AF-A0A1G1HQS1-F1
#
_entry.id   AF-A0A1G1HQS1-F1
#
_cell.length_a   1.000
_cell.length_b   1.000
_cell.length_c   1.000
_cell.angle_alpha   90.00
_cell.angle_beta   90.00
_cell.angle_gamma   90.00
#
_symmetry.space_group_name_H-M   'P 1'
#
loop_
_entity.id
_entity.type
_entity.pdbx_description
1 polymer ?
#
loop_
_entity_poly.entity_id
_entity_poly.type
_entity_poly.pdbx_seq_one_letter_code
_entity_poly.pdbx_strand_id
1 'polypeptide(L)'
;MKILANKRLFGFLREGTLIDLSKQDHLNMFVQQTLLKGRTSDIKNLFKTISYEDFIYSLSYIKNSLPVEINRFWEEWLADINAPAD
;
A
#
# COMPACT_ATOMS: atom_id res chain seq x y z
N MET A 1 14.32 3.33 2.30
CA MET A 1 13.87 4.64 1.74
C MET A 1 13.00 5.33 2.78
N LYS A 2 13.12 6.65 2.98
CA LYS A 2 12.30 7.37 3.98
C LYS A 2 11.35 8.35 3.31
N ILE A 3 10.10 8.40 3.75
CA ILE A 3 9.08 9.33 3.26
C ILE A 3 8.46 10.12 4.42
N LEU A 4 7.98 11.33 4.13
CA LEU A 4 7.23 12.10 5.11
C LEU A 4 5.81 11.53 5.26
N ALA A 5 5.37 11.27 6.49
CA ALA A 5 4.04 10.77 6.76
C ALA A 5 2.97 11.80 6.33
N ASN A 6 2.08 11.41 5.42
CA ASN A 6 0.93 12.23 5.05
C ASN A 6 -0.07 12.26 6.22
N LYS A 7 -0.29 13.44 6.83
CA LYS A 7 -1.13 13.58 8.02
C LYS A 7 -2.58 13.07 7.82
N ARG A 8 -3.10 13.10 6.58
CA ARG A 8 -4.44 12.58 6.26
C ARG A 8 -4.50 11.06 6.33
N LEU A 9 -3.46 10.38 5.84
CA LEU A 9 -3.36 8.92 5.85
C LEU A 9 -2.91 8.42 7.23
N PHE A 10 -1.98 9.12 7.85
CA PHE A 10 -1.29 8.74 9.08
C PHE A 10 -1.61 9.70 10.23
N GLY A 11 -2.89 10.04 10.44
CA GLY A 11 -3.32 11.01 11.45
C GLY A 11 -2.83 10.68 12.87
N PHE A 12 -2.60 9.40 13.15
CA PHE A 12 -2.07 8.87 14.41
C PHE A 12 -0.57 9.10 14.62
N LEU A 13 0.19 9.46 13.58
CA LEU A 13 1.60 9.82 13.69
C LEU A 13 1.75 11.32 14.03
N ARG A 14 2.85 11.64 14.73
CA ARG A 14 3.23 13.04 14.97
C ARG A 14 3.54 13.71 13.64
N GLU A 15 3.24 15.00 13.55
CA GLU A 15 3.62 15.79 12.38
C GLU A 15 5.14 15.77 12.19
N GLY A 16 5.60 15.72 10.94
CA GLY A 16 7.02 15.57 10.63
C GLY A 16 7.57 14.15 10.73
N THR A 17 6.76 13.14 11.10
CA THR A 17 7.25 11.75 11.22
C THR A 17 7.72 11.23 9.86
N LEU A 18 8.92 10.64 9.84
CA LEU A 18 9.44 9.93 8.69
C LEU A 18 9.11 8.43 8.80
N ILE A 19 8.49 7.89 7.75
CA ILE A 19 8.24 6.45 7.62
C ILE A 19 9.40 5.85 6.83
N ASP A 20 10.09 4.90 7.46
CA ASP A 20 11.21 4.20 6.83
C ASP A 20 10.75 2.92 6.14
N LEU A 21 10.54 2.99 4.82
CA LEU A 21 10.03 1.92 3.97
C LEU A 21 11.03 0.76 3.77
N SER A 22 12.29 0.87 4.22
CA SER A 22 13.15 -0.32 4.25
C SER A 22 12.86 -1.25 5.43
N LYS A 23 11.94 -0.86 6.33
CA LYS A 23 11.44 -1.72 7.41
C LYS A 23 10.11 -2.32 6.99
N GLN A 24 9.98 -3.64 7.09
CA GLN A 24 8.79 -4.35 6.61
C GLN A 24 7.51 -3.87 7.27
N ASP A 25 7.51 -3.67 8.60
CA ASP A 25 6.32 -3.21 9.32
C ASP A 25 5.87 -1.81 8.89
N HIS A 26 6.84 -0.95 8.55
CA HIS A 26 6.56 0.38 8.04
C HIS A 26 6.01 0.35 6.62
N LEU A 27 6.56 -0.52 5.76
CA LEU A 27 6.04 -0.76 4.41
C LEU A 27 4.61 -1.29 4.48
N ASN A 28 4.35 -2.29 5.32
CA ASN A 28 3.02 -2.84 5.58
C ASN A 28 2.03 -1.78 6.05
N MET A 29 2.41 -0.99 7.05
CA MET A 29 1.60 0.13 7.51
C MET A 29 1.36 1.16 6.38
N PHE A 30 2.37 1.46 5.58
CA PHE A 30 2.27 2.43 4.49
C PHE A 30 1.28 1.98 3.42
N VAL A 31 1.42 0.74 2.93
CA VAL A 31 0.51 0.13 1.96
C VAL A 31 -0.89 0.07 2.55
N GLN A 32 -1.06 -0.48 3.74
CA GLN A 32 -2.37 -0.64 4.39
C GLN A 32 -3.10 0.70 4.55
N GLN A 33 -2.45 1.74 5.09
CA GLN A 33 -3.10 3.04 5.25
C GLN A 33 -3.44 3.68 3.89
N THR A 34 -2.59 3.47 2.88
CA THR A 34 -2.84 3.98 1.54
C THR A 34 -4.02 3.26 0.88
N LEU A 35 -4.16 1.95 1.05
CA LEU A 35 -5.31 1.21 0.51
C LEU A 35 -6.62 1.50 1.25
N LEU A 36 -6.57 1.69 2.57
CA LEU A 36 -7.77 1.95 3.38
C LEU A 36 -8.29 3.38 3.28
N LYS A 37 -7.39 4.36 3.18
CA LYS A 37 -7.73 5.79 3.29
C LYS A 37 -7.29 6.59 2.08
N GLY A 38 -6.54 6.01 1.15
CA GLY A 38 -6.04 6.67 -0.03
C GLY A 38 -7.16 7.13 -0.96
N ARG A 39 -6.94 8.27 -1.60
CA ARG A 39 -7.63 8.62 -2.82
C ARG A 39 -6.84 8.06 -3.99
N THR A 40 -7.40 8.12 -5.18
CA THR A 40 -6.75 7.65 -6.41
C THR A 40 -5.34 8.24 -6.59
N SER A 41 -5.11 9.50 -6.22
CA SER A 41 -3.79 10.13 -6.26
C SER A 41 -2.78 9.48 -5.32
N ASP A 42 -3.19 9.04 -4.13
CA ASP A 42 -2.32 8.38 -3.17
C ASP A 42 -1.97 6.97 -3.64
N ILE A 43 -2.93 6.23 -4.22
CA ILE A 43 -2.67 4.92 -4.84
C ILE A 43 -1.68 5.06 -6.00
N LYS A 44 -1.85 6.08 -6.86
CA LYS A 44 -0.88 6.36 -7.93
C LYS A 44 0.51 6.69 -7.38
N ASN A 45 0.58 7.41 -6.27
CA ASN A 45 1.86 7.73 -5.62
C ASN A 45 2.48 6.51 -4.93
N LEU A 46 1.68 5.59 -4.39
CA LEU A 46 2.15 4.31 -3.84
C LEU A 46 2.99 3.57 -4.89
N PHE A 47 2.44 3.35 -6.07
CA PHE A 47 3.12 2.64 -7.17
C PHE A 47 4.31 3.39 -7.76
N LYS A 48 4.45 4.69 -7.50
CA LYS A 48 5.67 5.46 -7.83
C LYS A 48 6.73 5.40 -6.73
N THR A 49 6.33 5.07 -5.51
CA THR A 49 7.19 5.13 -4.31
C THR A 49 7.83 3.78 -4.02
N ILE A 50 7.08 2.69 -4.19
CA ILE A 50 7.55 1.32 -3.91
C ILE A 50 7.56 0.50 -5.19
N SER A 51 8.38 -0.54 -5.21
CA SER A 51 8.39 -1.49 -6.32
C SER A 51 7.09 -2.31 -6.34
N TYR A 52 6.79 -2.90 -7.51
CA TYR A 52 5.66 -3.84 -7.62
C TYR A 52 5.86 -5.05 -6.68
N GLU A 53 7.08 -5.57 -6.58
CA GLU A 53 7.43 -6.68 -5.70
C GLU A 53 7.16 -6.35 -4.22
N ASP A 54 7.58 -5.17 -3.76
CA ASP A 54 7.30 -4.69 -2.40
C ASP A 54 5.80 -4.57 -2.14
N PHE A 55 5.04 -4.10 -3.15
CA PHE A 55 3.59 -4.00 -3.05
C PHE A 55 2.94 -5.38 -2.89
N ILE A 56 3.28 -6.35 -3.76
CA ILE A 56 2.73 -7.71 -3.69
C ILE A 56 3.08 -8.38 -2.38
N TYR A 57 4.36 -8.30 -1.99
CA TYR A 57 4.83 -8.86 -0.74
C TYR A 57 4.03 -8.27 0.43
N SER A 58 3.97 -6.94 0.51
CA SER A 58 3.24 -6.26 1.59
C SER A 58 1.75 -6.60 1.59
N LEU A 59 1.09 -6.58 0.44
CA LEU A 59 -0.33 -6.91 0.29
C LEU A 59 -0.64 -8.31 0.83
N SER A 60 0.23 -9.29 0.57
CA SER A 60 0.07 -10.66 1.07
C SER A 60 0.05 -10.75 2.61
N TYR A 61 0.79 -9.88 3.30
CA TYR A 61 0.79 -9.80 4.78
C TYR A 61 -0.42 -9.07 5.33
N ILE A 62 -0.83 -7.98 4.67
CA ILE A 62 -1.88 -7.10 5.21
C ILE A 62 -3.28 -7.52 4.78
N LYS A 63 -3.46 -8.44 3.83
CA LYS A 63 -4.78 -8.81 3.29
C LYS A 63 -5.82 -9.11 4.37
N ASN A 64 -5.45 -9.80 5.43
CA ASN A 64 -6.37 -10.14 6.53
C ASN A 64 -6.84 -8.91 7.35
N SER A 65 -6.20 -7.76 7.16
CA SER A 65 -6.53 -6.49 7.82
C SER A 65 -7.30 -5.51 6.92
N LEU A 66 -7.55 -5.89 5.67
CA LEU A 66 -8.30 -5.09 4.70
C LEU A 66 -9.76 -5.58 4.62
N PRO A 67 -10.72 -4.68 4.37
CA PRO A 67 -12.09 -5.04 4.00
C PRO A 67 -12.12 -6.03 2.82
N VAL A 68 -13.12 -6.91 2.82
CA VAL A 68 -13.25 -7.98 1.81
C VAL A 68 -13.33 -7.41 0.39
N GLU A 69 -14.02 -6.30 0.21
CA GLU A 69 -14.17 -5.63 -1.10
C GLU A 69 -12.83 -5.10 -1.61
N ILE A 70 -11.99 -4.55 -0.72
CA ILE A 70 -10.66 -4.07 -1.09
C ILE A 70 -9.77 -5.25 -1.45
N ASN A 71 -9.80 -6.34 -0.67
CA ASN A 71 -9.04 -7.54 -1.01
C ASN A 71 -9.45 -8.10 -2.37
N ARG A 72 -10.75 -8.30 -2.61
CA ARG A 72 -11.24 -8.83 -3.89
C ARG A 72 -10.82 -7.97 -5.07
N PHE A 73 -10.97 -6.66 -4.95
CA PHE A 73 -10.54 -5.73 -6.00
C PHE A 73 -9.06 -5.93 -6.37
N TRP A 74 -8.18 -6.05 -5.38
CA TRP A 74 -6.76 -6.24 -5.64
C TRP A 74 -6.43 -7.66 -6.11
N GLU A 75 -7.10 -8.70 -5.59
CA GLU A 75 -6.93 -10.07 -6.06
C GLU A 75 -7.33 -10.21 -7.53
N GLU A 76 -8.46 -9.62 -7.95
CA GLU A 76 -8.92 -9.58 -9.34
C GLU A 76 -7.92 -8.84 -10.23
N TRP A 77 -7.51 -7.64 -9.83
CA TRP A 77 -6.53 -6.85 -10.59
C TRP A 77 -5.18 -7.57 -10.76
N LEU A 78 -4.74 -8.30 -9.73
CA LEU A 78 -3.52 -9.10 -9.80
C LEU A 78 -3.69 -10.34 -10.68
N ALA A 79 -4.87 -10.96 -10.69
CA ALA A 79 -5.16 -12.06 -11.60
C ALA A 79 -5.11 -11.58 -13.06
N ASP A 80 -5.69 -10.41 -13.36
CA ASP A 80 -5.70 -9.81 -14.70
C ASP A 80 -4.29 -9.50 -15.22
N ILE A 81 -3.39 -9.00 -14.36
CA ILE A 81 -2.01 -8.69 -14.76
C ILE A 81 -1.19 -9.95 -15.03
N ASN A 82 -1.46 -11.02 -14.28
CA ASN A 82 -0.73 -12.28 -14.42
C ASN A 82 -1.36 -13.21 -15.47
N ALA A 83 -2.48 -12.82 -16.08
CA ALA A 83 -3.09 -13.58 -17.15
C ALA A 83 -2.16 -13.60 -18.38
N PRO A 84 -1.97 -14.77 -19.01
CA PRO A 84 -1.25 -14.82 -20.29
C PRO A 84 -1.98 -13.95 -21.31
N ALA A 85 -1.21 -13.16 -22.06
CA ALA A 85 -1.77 -12.42 -23.19
C ALA A 85 -2.16 -13.43 -24.28
N ASP A 86 -3.46 -13.50 -24.58
CA ASP A 86 -4.01 -14.28 -25.70
C ASP A 86 -3.55 -13.73 -27.07
#